data_AF-A0A1F5EGB9-F1
#
_entry.id   AF-A0A1F5EGB9-F1
#
_cell.length_a   1.000
_cell.length_b   1.000
_cell.length_c   1.000
_cell.angle_alpha   90.00
_cell.angle_beta   90.00
_cell.angle_gamma   90.00
#
_symmetry.space_group_name_H-M   'P 1'
#
loop_
_entity.id
_entity.type
_entity.pdbx_description
1 polymer ?
#
loop_
_entity_poly.entity_id
_entity_poly.type
_entity_poly.pdbx_seq_one_letter_code
_entity_poly.pdbx_strand_id
1 'polypeptide(L)'
;MKTLREIINEADSEKTAIGHFNISDTEMLKGVFVAARNLNKPIIIGVSEGERDFIGIHQIAAFIKSLREEYNFPIFLNADHTYSFERVKEAIDAGYDAVIFDGAKLPFEENLEITKKCVEYAKSVSPNILVEGELGYIGKSSKLLDEIPEDVEITDEHLTMAEEIEQFVKKTGIDLIAPAVGNLHGMLKHMKNPNLNIKRIKELREASGVPMVLHGGSGVSDDDFVKAIDAGISVIHISTEIRAVYKNGIKTALQEDTDEIAPYRYMKDAVHNVEKIVKQRLMLFNKT
;
A
#
# COMPACT_ATOMS: atom_id res chain seq x y z
N MET A 1 -12.22 -18.11 -6.44
CA MET A 1 -11.25 -17.03 -6.67
C MET A 1 -9.99 -17.36 -5.88
N LYS A 2 -8.79 -17.05 -6.40
CA LYS A 2 -7.53 -17.24 -5.64
C LYS A 2 -7.53 -16.35 -4.39
N THR A 3 -6.88 -16.82 -3.34
CA THR A 3 -6.64 -16.04 -2.11
C THR A 3 -5.62 -14.93 -2.36
N LEU A 4 -5.59 -13.91 -1.49
CA LEU A 4 -4.59 -12.85 -1.57
C LEU A 4 -3.16 -13.42 -1.48
N ARG A 5 -2.94 -14.42 -0.61
CA ARG A 5 -1.64 -15.10 -0.47
C ARG A 5 -1.18 -15.74 -1.78
N GLU A 6 -2.05 -16.50 -2.44
CA GLU A 6 -1.73 -17.14 -3.71
C GLU A 6 -1.35 -16.11 -4.77
N ILE A 7 -2.11 -15.00 -4.85
CA ILE A 7 -1.85 -13.92 -5.81
C ILE A 7 -0.51 -13.23 -5.56
N ILE A 8 -0.17 -12.94 -4.29
CA ILE A 8 1.12 -12.33 -3.97
C ILE A 8 2.28 -13.29 -4.26
N ASN A 9 2.13 -14.58 -3.92
CA ASN A 9 3.15 -15.59 -4.20
C ASN A 9 3.37 -15.78 -5.71
N GLU A 10 2.30 -15.74 -6.51
CA GLU A 10 2.41 -15.75 -7.97
C GLU A 10 3.19 -14.54 -8.47
N ALA A 11 2.85 -13.33 -8.01
CA ALA A 11 3.55 -12.10 -8.37
C ALA A 11 5.06 -12.17 -8.02
N ASP A 12 5.39 -12.62 -6.81
CA ASP A 12 6.78 -12.81 -6.36
C ASP A 12 7.56 -13.78 -7.27
N SER A 13 6.92 -14.89 -7.66
CA SER A 13 7.51 -15.91 -8.54
C SER A 13 7.68 -15.44 -9.99
N GLU A 14 6.73 -14.66 -10.49
CA GLU A 14 6.70 -14.14 -11.87
C GLU A 14 7.50 -12.84 -12.03
N LYS A 15 8.06 -12.31 -10.94
CA LYS A 15 8.71 -10.99 -10.92
C LYS A 15 7.77 -9.91 -11.47
N THR A 16 6.55 -9.90 -10.94
CA THR A 16 5.56 -8.84 -11.09
C THR A 16 5.16 -8.35 -9.70
N ALA A 17 4.38 -7.28 -9.63
CA ALA A 17 3.85 -6.79 -8.35
C ALA A 17 2.36 -6.50 -8.39
N ILE A 18 1.72 -6.70 -7.24
CA ILE A 18 0.34 -6.32 -6.98
C ILE A 18 0.31 -4.84 -6.59
N GLY A 19 -0.56 -4.08 -7.23
CA GLY A 19 -0.80 -2.69 -6.85
C GLY A 19 -1.69 -2.62 -5.61
N HIS A 20 -1.18 -1.97 -4.57
CA HIS A 20 -1.94 -1.48 -3.43
C HIS A 20 -2.18 0.02 -3.60
N PHE A 21 -3.44 0.43 -3.56
CA PHE A 21 -3.82 1.83 -3.79
C PHE A 21 -4.69 2.34 -2.64
N ASN A 22 -4.22 3.38 -1.95
CA ASN A 22 -5.02 4.02 -0.90
C ASN A 22 -6.18 4.83 -1.50
N ILE A 23 -7.35 4.70 -0.90
CA ILE A 23 -8.52 5.50 -1.26
C ILE A 23 -8.98 6.33 -0.07
N SER A 24 -9.52 7.51 -0.35
CA SER A 24 -10.08 8.39 0.69
C SER A 24 -11.60 8.53 0.58
N ASP A 25 -12.21 8.03 -0.49
CA ASP A 25 -13.66 8.01 -0.73
C ASP A 25 -14.05 6.91 -1.76
N THR A 26 -15.34 6.79 -2.04
CA THR A 26 -15.91 5.82 -2.98
C THR A 26 -15.61 6.12 -4.45
N GLU A 27 -15.36 7.38 -4.77
CA GLU A 27 -15.06 7.88 -6.10
C GLU A 27 -13.63 7.50 -6.52
N MET A 28 -12.65 7.64 -5.61
CA MET A 28 -11.30 7.10 -5.80
C MET A 28 -11.34 5.57 -5.95
N LEU A 29 -12.12 4.87 -5.13
CA LEU A 29 -12.34 3.42 -5.27
C LEU A 29 -12.82 3.06 -6.67
N LYS A 30 -13.79 3.80 -7.20
CA LYS A 30 -14.30 3.59 -8.56
C LYS A 30 -13.20 3.74 -9.61
N GLY A 31 -12.36 4.78 -9.51
CA GLY A 31 -11.23 4.98 -10.42
C GLY A 31 -10.23 3.82 -10.39
N VAL A 32 -9.84 3.38 -9.19
CA VAL A 32 -8.91 2.25 -8.99
C VAL A 32 -9.52 0.95 -9.53
N PHE A 33 -10.77 0.66 -9.17
CA PHE A 33 -11.46 -0.58 -9.56
C PHE A 33 -11.66 -0.69 -11.06
N VAL A 34 -12.07 0.39 -11.73
CA VAL A 34 -12.26 0.41 -13.19
C VAL A 34 -10.94 0.15 -13.92
N ALA A 35 -9.85 0.78 -13.48
CA ALA A 35 -8.52 0.55 -14.06
C ALA A 35 -8.09 -0.92 -13.93
N ALA A 36 -8.23 -1.49 -12.74
CA ALA A 36 -7.89 -2.89 -12.47
C ALA A 36 -8.74 -3.87 -13.29
N ARG A 37 -10.05 -3.62 -13.37
CA ARG A 37 -11.00 -4.45 -14.12
C ARG A 37 -10.72 -4.41 -15.62
N ASN A 38 -10.42 -3.22 -16.16
CA ASN A 38 -10.09 -3.05 -17.58
C ASN A 38 -8.82 -3.82 -17.98
N LEU A 39 -7.87 -4.00 -17.05
CA LEU A 39 -6.65 -4.77 -17.27
C LEU A 39 -6.77 -6.24 -16.82
N ASN A 40 -7.88 -6.61 -16.19
CA ASN A 40 -8.06 -7.89 -15.51
C ASN A 40 -6.91 -8.22 -14.53
N LYS A 41 -6.48 -7.23 -13.74
CA LYS A 41 -5.39 -7.38 -12.76
C LYS A 41 -5.91 -7.32 -11.32
N PRO A 42 -5.47 -8.23 -10.43
CA PRO A 42 -5.82 -8.16 -9.02
C PRO A 42 -5.29 -6.88 -8.38
N ILE A 43 -6.00 -6.38 -7.37
CA ILE A 43 -5.66 -5.15 -6.65
C ILE A 43 -5.94 -5.27 -5.16
N ILE A 44 -5.17 -4.49 -4.40
CA ILE A 44 -5.39 -4.27 -2.98
C ILE A 44 -5.84 -2.82 -2.80
N ILE A 45 -6.94 -2.61 -2.08
CA ILE A 45 -7.40 -1.30 -1.66
C ILE A 45 -6.87 -1.05 -0.26
N GLY A 46 -6.07 0.01 -0.11
CA GLY A 46 -5.56 0.46 1.17
C GLY A 46 -6.48 1.49 1.81
N VAL A 47 -6.67 1.39 3.12
CA VAL A 47 -7.24 2.46 3.93
C VAL A 47 -6.47 2.58 5.25
N SER A 48 -5.84 3.73 5.44
CA SER A 48 -5.16 4.11 6.69
C SER A 48 -6.16 4.28 7.84
N GLU A 49 -5.70 4.39 9.09
CA GLU A 49 -6.58 4.70 10.22
C GLU A 49 -7.45 5.95 9.96
N GLY A 50 -6.87 7.03 9.42
CA GLY A 50 -7.61 8.25 9.10
C GLY A 50 -8.67 8.07 8.01
N GLU A 51 -8.41 7.22 7.01
CA GLU A 51 -9.39 6.90 5.95
C GLU A 51 -10.50 6.00 6.49
N ARG A 52 -10.16 5.06 7.39
CA ARG A 52 -11.15 4.22 8.08
C ARG A 52 -12.05 5.03 9.00
N ASP A 53 -11.51 6.03 9.69
CA ASP A 53 -12.28 6.92 10.55
C ASP A 53 -13.19 7.85 9.72
N PHE A 54 -12.77 8.24 8.52
CA PHE A 54 -13.56 9.10 7.63
C PHE A 54 -14.66 8.34 6.88
N ILE A 55 -14.34 7.20 6.25
CA ILE A 55 -15.27 6.40 5.44
C ILE A 55 -16.15 5.50 6.31
N GLY A 56 -15.57 4.99 7.41
CA GLY A 56 -16.14 3.95 8.25
C GLY A 56 -15.55 2.57 7.94
N ILE A 57 -14.97 1.92 8.96
CA ILE A 57 -14.24 0.65 8.81
C ILE A 57 -15.10 -0.50 8.25
N HIS A 58 -16.36 -0.60 8.68
CA HIS A 58 -17.30 -1.62 8.19
C HIS A 58 -17.90 -1.25 6.83
N GLN A 59 -18.10 0.04 6.57
CA GLN A 59 -18.67 0.55 5.32
C GLN A 59 -17.74 0.24 4.16
N ILE A 60 -16.42 0.49 4.30
CA ILE A 60 -15.48 0.15 3.24
C ILE A 60 -15.37 -1.37 3.02
N ALA A 61 -15.39 -2.17 4.08
CA ALA A 61 -15.42 -3.64 3.96
C ALA A 61 -16.65 -4.12 3.18
N ALA A 62 -17.82 -3.53 3.44
CA ALA A 62 -19.04 -3.83 2.69
C ALA A 62 -18.95 -3.43 1.20
N PHE A 63 -18.36 -2.27 0.88
CA PHE A 63 -18.14 -1.85 -0.51
C PHE A 63 -17.23 -2.83 -1.27
N ILE A 64 -16.09 -3.21 -0.69
CA ILE A 64 -15.17 -4.14 -1.33
C ILE A 64 -15.82 -5.52 -1.52
N LYS A 65 -16.56 -6.00 -0.50
CA LYS A 65 -17.32 -7.25 -0.61
C LYS A 65 -18.35 -7.18 -1.75
N SER A 66 -19.10 -6.09 -1.86
CA SER A 66 -20.09 -5.90 -2.92
C SER A 66 -19.46 -5.96 -4.31
N LEU A 67 -18.35 -5.25 -4.53
CA LEU A 67 -17.63 -5.28 -5.82
C LEU A 67 -17.08 -6.67 -6.13
N ARG A 68 -16.54 -7.36 -5.12
CA ARG A 68 -16.01 -8.73 -5.26
C ARG A 68 -17.10 -9.72 -5.68
N GLU A 69 -18.27 -9.65 -5.06
CA GLU A 69 -19.40 -10.56 -5.35
C GLU A 69 -20.07 -10.25 -6.70
N GLU A 70 -20.33 -8.98 -7.00
CA GLU A 70 -20.99 -8.57 -8.25
C GLU A 70 -20.16 -8.93 -9.48
N TYR A 71 -18.83 -8.75 -9.39
CA TYR A 71 -17.94 -8.90 -10.54
C TYR A 71 -17.09 -10.17 -10.52
N ASN A 72 -17.14 -10.97 -9.45
CA ASN A 72 -16.25 -12.12 -9.22
C ASN A 72 -14.78 -11.74 -9.45
N PHE A 73 -14.36 -10.60 -8.90
CA PHE A 73 -13.07 -9.96 -9.21
C PHE A 73 -12.13 -9.99 -8.00
N PRO A 74 -10.81 -10.25 -8.19
CA PRO A 74 -9.82 -10.29 -7.11
C PRO A 74 -9.44 -8.90 -6.60
N ILE A 75 -10.37 -8.26 -5.90
CA ILE A 75 -10.17 -7.02 -5.14
C ILE A 75 -10.11 -7.34 -3.65
N PHE A 76 -9.05 -6.90 -2.98
CA PHE A 76 -8.77 -7.16 -1.56
C PHE A 76 -8.73 -5.86 -0.77
N LEU A 77 -8.99 -5.93 0.53
CA LEU A 77 -8.96 -4.78 1.44
C LEU A 77 -7.82 -4.93 2.45
N ASN A 78 -7.04 -3.87 2.60
CA ASN A 78 -5.89 -3.78 3.50
C ASN A 78 -6.05 -2.62 4.49
N ALA A 79 -5.81 -2.91 5.78
CA ALA A 79 -5.78 -1.92 6.84
C ALA A 79 -4.36 -1.35 6.93
N ASP A 80 -4.16 -0.28 6.17
CA ASP A 80 -2.87 0.36 5.98
C ASP A 80 -2.47 1.13 7.26
N HIS A 81 -1.17 1.18 7.55
CA HIS A 81 -0.55 1.82 8.73
C HIS A 81 -1.44 1.85 10.00
N THR A 82 -1.50 0.72 10.72
CA THR A 82 -2.26 0.61 11.97
C THR A 82 -1.31 0.63 13.16
N TYR A 83 -1.59 1.46 14.16
CA TYR A 83 -0.62 1.81 15.21
C TYR A 83 -0.88 1.16 16.57
N SER A 84 -1.92 0.32 16.69
CA SER A 84 -2.24 -0.42 17.91
C SER A 84 -2.83 -1.79 17.62
N PHE A 85 -2.64 -2.72 18.55
CA PHE A 85 -3.24 -4.05 18.47
C PHE A 85 -4.77 -3.96 18.39
N GLU A 86 -5.39 -3.05 19.14
CA GLU A 86 -6.84 -2.87 19.21
C GLU A 86 -7.40 -2.45 17.85
N ARG A 87 -6.73 -1.53 17.14
CA ARG A 87 -7.12 -1.09 15.80
C ARG A 87 -6.86 -2.16 14.73
N VAL A 88 -5.82 -2.98 14.90
CA VAL A 88 -5.58 -4.14 14.03
C VAL A 88 -6.71 -5.16 14.19
N LYS A 89 -7.04 -5.49 15.44
CA LYS A 89 -8.16 -6.37 15.79
C LYS A 89 -9.47 -5.85 15.21
N GLU A 90 -9.75 -4.56 15.33
CA GLU A 90 -10.94 -3.92 14.77
C GLU A 90 -11.07 -4.16 13.26
N ALA A 91 -9.98 -4.00 12.50
CA ALA A 91 -9.97 -4.23 11.06
C ALA A 91 -10.16 -5.71 10.70
N ILE A 92 -9.50 -6.61 11.43
CA ILE A 92 -9.67 -8.06 11.25
C ILE A 92 -11.14 -8.44 11.47
N ASP A 93 -11.76 -7.95 12.55
CA ASP A 93 -13.15 -8.23 12.88
C ASP A 93 -14.13 -7.62 11.86
N ALA A 94 -13.74 -6.52 11.20
CA ALA A 94 -14.51 -5.90 10.13
C ALA A 94 -14.44 -6.66 8.79
N GLY A 95 -13.56 -7.66 8.66
CA GLY A 95 -13.45 -8.52 7.48
C GLY A 95 -12.38 -8.09 6.46
N TYR A 96 -11.31 -7.45 6.91
CA TYR A 96 -10.17 -7.09 6.07
C TYR A 96 -9.36 -8.33 5.66
N ASP A 97 -8.84 -8.34 4.43
CA ASP A 97 -8.06 -9.46 3.91
C ASP A 97 -6.58 -9.39 4.34
N ALA A 98 -6.08 -8.17 4.61
CA ALA A 98 -4.74 -7.92 5.12
C ALA A 98 -4.72 -6.75 6.12
N VAL A 99 -3.77 -6.77 7.05
CA VAL A 99 -3.54 -5.70 8.02
C VAL A 99 -2.06 -5.43 8.19
N ILE A 100 -1.70 -4.18 8.45
CA ILE A 100 -0.33 -3.75 8.72
C ILE A 100 -0.25 -3.23 10.15
N PHE A 101 0.64 -3.79 10.96
CA PHE A 101 1.05 -3.14 12.19
C PHE A 101 2.31 -2.31 11.93
N ASP A 102 2.14 -0.98 11.93
CA ASP A 102 3.24 -0.03 11.75
C ASP A 102 3.85 0.29 13.12
N GLY A 103 4.84 -0.52 13.48
CA GLY A 103 5.69 -0.33 14.63
C GLY A 103 7.03 0.33 14.30
N ALA A 104 7.18 0.99 13.14
CA ALA A 104 8.49 1.44 12.64
C ALA A 104 9.18 2.48 13.54
N LYS A 105 8.41 3.20 14.38
CA LYS A 105 8.94 4.14 15.40
C LYS A 105 9.14 3.51 16.79
N LEU A 106 8.74 2.27 17.00
CA LEU A 106 8.90 1.58 18.28
C LEU A 106 10.29 0.96 18.39
N PRO A 107 10.82 0.76 19.61
CA PRO A 107 11.95 -0.12 19.82
C PRO A 107 11.70 -1.50 19.22
N PHE A 108 12.74 -2.11 18.62
CA PHE A 108 12.62 -3.37 17.88
C PHE A 108 11.85 -4.47 18.63
N GLU A 109 12.15 -4.69 19.92
CA GLU A 109 11.49 -5.73 20.72
C GLU A 109 10.02 -5.42 21.01
N GLU A 110 9.63 -4.15 21.14
CA GLU A 110 8.24 -3.75 21.32
C GLU A 110 7.43 -3.93 20.02
N ASN A 111 8.02 -3.51 18.88
CA ASN A 111 7.43 -3.78 17.56
C ASN A 111 7.20 -5.28 17.35
N LEU A 112 8.19 -6.08 17.70
CA LEU A 112 8.14 -7.53 17.59
C LEU A 112 7.02 -8.15 18.44
N GLU A 113 6.92 -7.77 19.71
CA GLU A 113 5.90 -8.29 20.63
C GLU A 113 4.49 -7.99 20.12
N ILE A 114 4.22 -6.74 19.74
CA ILE A 114 2.89 -6.33 19.29
C ILE A 114 2.56 -6.95 17.93
N THR A 115 3.51 -6.96 16.99
CA THR A 115 3.33 -7.60 15.68
C THR A 115 2.99 -9.07 15.83
N LYS A 116 3.70 -9.79 16.70
CA LYS A 116 3.41 -11.21 16.97
C LYS A 116 2.00 -11.39 17.51
N LYS A 117 1.55 -10.53 18.43
CA LYS A 117 0.18 -10.54 18.95
C LYS A 117 -0.86 -10.32 17.84
N CYS A 118 -0.58 -9.42 16.90
CA CYS A 118 -1.41 -9.19 15.71
C CYS A 118 -1.48 -10.44 14.81
N VAL A 119 -0.36 -11.11 14.55
CA VAL A 119 -0.28 -12.37 13.79
C VAL A 119 -1.13 -13.45 14.47
N GLU A 120 -0.90 -13.69 15.76
CA GLU A 120 -1.63 -14.71 16.52
C GLU A 120 -3.15 -14.49 16.47
N TYR A 121 -3.59 -13.24 16.62
CA TYR A 121 -5.01 -12.89 16.52
C TYR A 121 -5.55 -13.13 15.10
N ALA A 122 -4.86 -12.63 14.07
CA ALA A 122 -5.27 -12.83 12.68
C ALA A 122 -5.43 -14.31 12.34
N LYS A 123 -4.47 -15.16 12.71
CA LYS A 123 -4.53 -16.61 12.46
C LYS A 123 -5.63 -17.31 13.27
N SER A 124 -5.97 -16.81 14.46
CA SER A 124 -7.09 -17.34 15.24
C SER A 124 -8.45 -17.08 14.58
N VAL A 125 -8.58 -15.99 13.82
CA VAL A 125 -9.80 -15.64 13.06
C VAL A 125 -9.84 -16.35 11.71
N SER A 126 -8.76 -16.28 10.93
CA SER A 126 -8.66 -16.95 9.63
C SER A 126 -7.21 -17.06 9.17
N PRO A 127 -6.76 -18.23 8.67
CA PRO A 127 -5.40 -18.39 8.13
C PRO A 127 -5.16 -17.57 6.86
N ASN A 128 -6.23 -17.11 6.20
CA ASN A 128 -6.17 -16.34 4.96
C ASN A 128 -5.93 -14.84 5.18
N ILE A 129 -6.07 -14.34 6.41
CA ILE A 129 -5.76 -12.95 6.73
C ILE A 129 -4.25 -12.80 6.79
N LEU A 130 -3.74 -11.85 6.00
CA LEU A 130 -2.32 -11.55 5.96
C LEU A 130 -1.97 -10.46 6.97
N VAL A 131 -0.87 -10.66 7.68
CA VAL A 131 -0.29 -9.62 8.55
C VAL A 131 1.04 -9.20 7.96
N GLU A 132 1.16 -7.91 7.74
CA GLU A 132 2.38 -7.25 7.30
C GLU A 132 3.05 -6.56 8.49
N GLY A 133 4.36 -6.72 8.59
CA GLY A 133 5.20 -5.97 9.52
C GLY A 133 6.02 -4.91 8.80
N GLU A 134 6.35 -3.83 9.50
CA GLU A 134 7.17 -2.74 8.97
C GLU A 134 8.42 -2.54 9.82
N LEU A 135 9.57 -2.40 9.15
CA LEU A 135 10.88 -2.15 9.77
C LEU A 135 11.61 -1.02 9.06
N GLY A 136 12.15 -0.08 9.85
CA GLY A 136 12.81 1.12 9.36
C GLY A 136 11.79 2.23 9.10
N TYR A 137 12.14 3.45 9.48
CA TYR A 137 11.21 4.58 9.41
C TYR A 137 11.44 5.41 8.14
N ILE A 138 10.39 5.53 7.32
CA ILE A 138 10.43 6.20 6.01
C ILE A 138 9.57 7.48 5.95
N GLY A 139 9.20 8.01 7.11
CA GLY A 139 8.30 9.17 7.23
C GLY A 139 6.84 8.79 7.45
N LYS A 140 6.00 9.77 7.79
CA LYS A 140 4.55 9.61 7.87
C LYS A 140 3.83 10.47 6.84
N SER A 141 2.62 10.06 6.49
CA SER A 141 1.65 10.78 5.65
C SER A 141 1.98 10.84 4.15
N SER A 142 1.09 10.27 3.35
CA SER A 142 1.11 10.37 1.88
C SER A 142 0.62 11.75 1.39
N LYS A 143 1.55 12.71 1.26
CA LYS A 143 1.32 14.09 0.83
C LYS A 143 2.44 14.64 -0.06
N LEU A 144 2.22 15.81 -0.65
CA LEU A 144 3.28 16.58 -1.33
C LEU A 144 4.18 17.26 -0.29
N LEU A 145 5.49 17.10 -0.45
CA LEU A 145 6.52 17.54 0.49
C LEU A 145 7.41 18.61 -0.17
N ASP A 146 7.81 19.60 0.62
CA ASP A 146 8.76 20.62 0.15
C ASP A 146 10.22 20.12 0.23
N GLU A 147 10.51 19.31 1.24
CA GLU A 147 11.81 18.69 1.50
C GLU A 147 11.65 17.32 2.18
N ILE A 148 12.74 16.57 2.31
CA ILE A 148 12.76 15.30 3.06
C ILE A 148 12.53 15.64 4.55
N PRO A 149 11.57 15.00 5.24
CA PRO A 149 11.34 15.28 6.66
C PRO A 149 12.59 15.01 7.50
N GLU A 150 12.86 15.89 8.46
CA GLU A 150 14.08 15.80 9.31
C GLU A 150 14.20 14.49 10.08
N ASP A 151 13.07 13.83 10.38
CA ASP A 151 13.04 12.55 11.09
C ASP A 151 13.21 11.33 10.18
N VAL A 152 13.47 11.52 8.88
CA VAL A 152 13.67 10.44 7.90
C VAL A 152 15.14 10.40 7.47
N GLU A 153 15.82 9.32 7.83
CA GLU A 153 17.23 9.10 7.49
C GLU A 153 17.38 8.05 6.38
N ILE A 154 17.96 8.46 5.26
CA ILE A 154 18.03 7.66 4.01
C ILE A 154 19.47 7.19 3.73
N THR A 155 20.35 7.30 4.72
CA THR A 155 21.72 6.80 4.60
C THR A 155 21.75 5.29 4.76
N ASP A 156 22.73 4.62 4.14
CA ASP A 156 22.81 3.14 4.13
C ASP A 156 22.83 2.51 5.53
N GLU A 157 23.28 3.25 6.53
CA GLU A 157 23.34 2.87 7.96
C GLU A 157 21.98 2.86 8.64
N HIS A 158 21.00 3.63 8.13
CA HIS A 158 19.65 3.76 8.68
C HIS A 158 18.60 2.98 7.88
N LEU A 159 19.00 2.37 6.76
CA LEU A 159 18.19 1.40 6.03
C LEU A 159 18.12 0.07 6.78
N THR A 160 17.01 -0.65 6.64
CA THR A 160 16.76 -1.91 7.35
C THR A 160 17.85 -2.96 7.09
N MET A 161 18.32 -3.66 8.12
CA MET A 161 19.35 -4.69 7.99
C MET A 161 18.77 -6.09 7.77
N ALA A 162 19.54 -6.96 7.12
CA ALA A 162 19.11 -8.32 6.77
C ALA A 162 18.86 -9.18 8.02
N GLU A 163 19.74 -9.07 9.02
CA GLU A 163 19.64 -9.81 10.27
C GLU A 163 18.39 -9.42 11.07
N GLU A 164 18.00 -8.13 11.03
CA GLU A 164 16.80 -7.62 11.69
C GLU A 164 15.55 -8.23 11.07
N ILE A 165 15.46 -8.26 9.74
CA ILE A 165 14.34 -8.86 9.01
C ILE A 165 14.23 -10.36 9.28
N GLU A 166 15.33 -11.11 9.19
CA GLU A 166 15.30 -12.56 9.42
C GLU A 166 14.79 -12.85 10.84
N GLN A 167 15.32 -12.14 11.83
CA GLN A 167 14.88 -12.27 13.22
C GLN A 167 13.40 -11.90 13.39
N PHE A 168 12.97 -10.80 12.78
CA PHE A 168 11.62 -10.29 12.92
C PHE A 168 10.60 -11.23 12.29
N VAL A 169 10.81 -11.68 11.05
CA VAL A 169 9.92 -12.64 10.38
C VAL A 169 9.83 -13.94 11.16
N LYS A 170 10.98 -14.49 11.59
CA LYS A 170 11.02 -15.77 12.32
C LYS A 170 10.29 -15.72 13.66
N LYS A 171 10.41 -14.61 14.40
CA LYS A 171 9.83 -14.47 15.75
C LYS A 171 8.34 -14.07 15.71
N THR A 172 7.92 -13.30 14.71
CA THR A 172 6.54 -12.81 14.59
C THR A 172 5.63 -13.75 13.80
N GLY A 173 6.16 -14.40 12.74
CA GLY A 173 5.37 -15.20 11.82
C GLY A 173 4.51 -14.36 10.85
N ILE A 174 4.89 -13.11 10.58
CA ILE A 174 4.25 -12.26 9.57
C ILE A 174 4.29 -12.90 8.18
N ASP A 175 3.35 -12.48 7.34
CA ASP A 175 3.18 -12.99 5.99
C ASP A 175 3.89 -12.14 4.92
N LEU A 176 4.10 -10.85 5.23
CA LEU A 176 4.67 -9.84 4.36
C LEU A 176 5.56 -8.91 5.20
N ILE A 177 6.60 -8.33 4.61
CA ILE A 177 7.49 -7.37 5.28
C ILE A 177 7.71 -6.13 4.42
N ALA A 178 7.58 -4.96 5.04
CA ALA A 178 7.92 -3.66 4.46
C ALA A 178 9.23 -3.11 5.08
N PRO A 179 10.35 -3.12 4.34
CA PRO A 179 11.59 -2.53 4.79
C PRO A 179 11.80 -1.08 4.29
N ALA A 180 12.59 -0.30 5.05
CA ALA A 180 13.20 0.93 4.57
C ALA A 180 14.36 0.62 3.62
N VAL A 181 14.19 0.97 2.35
CA VAL A 181 15.16 0.70 1.25
C VAL A 181 15.50 1.96 0.47
N GLY A 182 15.40 3.12 1.11
CA GLY A 182 15.62 4.45 0.53
C GLY A 182 14.35 5.12 0.00
N ASN A 183 13.21 4.48 0.20
CA ASN A 183 11.89 5.01 -0.08
C ASN A 183 11.44 6.05 0.98
N LEU A 184 10.42 6.84 0.62
CA LEU A 184 9.88 7.94 1.42
C LEU A 184 8.35 7.98 1.28
N HIS A 185 7.60 8.20 2.37
CA HIS A 185 6.19 8.55 2.26
C HIS A 185 5.99 9.96 1.71
N GLY A 186 5.24 10.07 0.62
CA GLY A 186 4.97 11.36 -0.02
C GLY A 186 5.71 11.55 -1.33
N MET A 187 5.61 12.75 -1.90
CA MET A 187 6.34 13.13 -3.11
C MET A 187 6.94 14.51 -2.93
N LEU A 188 8.22 14.65 -3.24
CA LEU A 188 8.90 15.94 -3.24
C LEU A 188 8.38 16.80 -4.41
N LYS A 189 7.97 18.04 -4.12
CA LYS A 189 7.37 18.96 -5.12
C LYS A 189 8.39 19.48 -6.12
N HIS A 190 9.62 19.71 -5.67
CA HIS A 190 10.63 20.49 -6.39
C HIS A 190 11.87 19.68 -6.76
N MET A 191 11.92 18.41 -6.38
CA MET A 191 13.01 17.49 -6.70
C MET A 191 12.47 16.07 -6.79
N LYS A 192 13.29 15.14 -7.29
CA LYS A 192 12.93 13.72 -7.33
C LYS A 192 13.02 13.13 -5.94
N ASN A 193 12.16 12.16 -5.64
CA ASN A 193 12.35 11.31 -4.47
C ASN A 193 13.70 10.58 -4.56
N PRO A 194 14.29 10.18 -3.41
CA PRO A 194 15.51 9.40 -3.38
C PRO A 194 15.37 8.08 -4.15
N ASN A 195 16.47 7.62 -4.74
CA ASN A 195 16.49 6.35 -5.46
C ASN A 195 16.40 5.19 -4.48
N LEU A 196 15.82 4.08 -4.92
CA LEU A 196 15.78 2.86 -4.14
C LEU A 196 17.16 2.19 -4.10
N ASN A 197 17.53 1.63 -2.95
CA ASN A 197 18.71 0.77 -2.82
C ASN A 197 18.37 -0.65 -3.29
N ILE A 198 18.46 -0.88 -4.60
CA ILE A 198 18.12 -2.17 -5.25
C ILE A 198 18.96 -3.33 -4.71
N LYS A 199 20.24 -3.08 -4.37
CA LYS A 199 21.11 -4.10 -3.79
C LYS A 199 20.57 -4.52 -2.42
N ARG A 200 20.19 -3.56 -1.58
CA ARG A 200 19.57 -3.81 -0.27
C ARG A 200 18.26 -4.58 -0.44
N ILE A 201 17.39 -4.20 -1.38
CA ILE A 201 16.14 -4.94 -1.66
C ILE A 201 16.41 -6.42 -1.89
N LYS A 202 17.41 -6.75 -2.71
CA LYS A 202 17.78 -8.14 -2.99
C LYS A 202 18.29 -8.88 -1.74
N GLU A 203 19.19 -8.24 -0.99
CA GLU A 203 19.73 -8.78 0.27
C GLU A 203 18.59 -9.08 1.28
N LEU A 204 17.65 -8.16 1.43
CA LEU A 204 16.51 -8.30 2.34
C LEU A 204 15.47 -9.33 1.85
N ARG A 205 15.26 -9.47 0.55
CA ARG A 205 14.37 -10.52 0.00
C ARG A 205 14.90 -11.91 0.32
N GLU A 206 16.21 -12.11 0.19
CA GLU A 206 16.87 -13.38 0.52
C GLU A 206 16.77 -13.70 2.02
N ALA A 207 16.94 -12.70 2.89
CA ALA A 207 16.88 -12.87 4.35
C ALA A 207 15.45 -13.05 4.91
N SER A 208 14.46 -12.36 4.33
CA SER A 208 13.07 -12.37 4.83
C SER A 208 12.37 -13.72 4.69
N GLY A 209 12.61 -14.43 3.59
CA GLY A 209 11.87 -15.66 3.27
C GLY A 209 10.37 -15.47 2.99
N VAL A 210 9.85 -14.23 3.02
CA VAL A 210 8.46 -13.86 2.72
C VAL A 210 8.44 -12.78 1.62
N PRO A 211 7.31 -12.59 0.90
CA PRO A 211 7.19 -11.52 -0.09
C PRO A 211 7.42 -10.13 0.54
N MET A 212 8.11 -9.25 -0.20
CA MET A 212 8.40 -7.90 0.27
C MET A 212 7.43 -6.87 -0.30
N VAL A 213 7.17 -5.84 0.50
CA VAL A 213 6.25 -4.74 0.19
C VAL A 213 7.04 -3.44 0.09
N LEU A 214 6.82 -2.68 -0.99
CA LEU A 214 7.38 -1.34 -1.16
C LEU A 214 6.35 -0.30 -0.74
N HIS A 215 6.59 0.33 0.40
CA HIS A 215 5.86 1.51 0.85
C HIS A 215 6.37 2.77 0.15
N GLY A 216 5.58 3.85 0.18
CA GLY A 216 6.02 5.13 -0.36
C GLY A 216 6.32 5.10 -1.86
N GLY A 217 5.59 4.29 -2.65
CA GLY A 217 5.87 4.14 -4.08
C GLY A 217 5.65 5.43 -4.90
N SER A 218 4.79 6.34 -4.44
CA SER A 218 4.56 7.60 -5.15
C SER A 218 5.84 8.43 -5.28
N GLY A 219 6.21 8.81 -6.50
CA GLY A 219 7.45 9.57 -6.78
C GLY A 219 8.68 8.71 -7.02
N VAL A 220 8.61 7.39 -6.82
CA VAL A 220 9.62 6.44 -7.29
C VAL A 220 9.62 6.43 -8.82
N SER A 221 10.82 6.32 -9.42
CA SER A 221 10.97 6.28 -10.86
C SER A 221 10.50 4.94 -11.45
N ASP A 222 10.03 4.95 -12.70
CA ASP A 222 9.59 3.72 -13.36
C ASP A 222 10.72 2.67 -13.48
N ASP A 223 11.96 3.12 -13.68
CA ASP A 223 13.15 2.27 -13.73
C ASP A 223 13.44 1.63 -12.36
N ASP A 224 13.32 2.39 -11.27
CA ASP A 224 13.46 1.84 -9.91
C ASP A 224 12.35 0.86 -9.56
N PHE A 225 11.10 1.11 -10.00
CA PHE A 225 10.02 0.13 -9.83
C PHE A 225 10.34 -1.20 -10.50
N VAL A 226 10.75 -1.18 -11.78
CA VAL A 226 11.10 -2.40 -12.51
C VAL A 226 12.23 -3.14 -11.82
N LYS A 227 13.29 -2.43 -11.44
CA LYS A 227 14.44 -3.01 -10.73
C LYS A 227 14.08 -3.57 -9.36
N ALA A 228 13.23 -2.89 -8.61
CA ALA A 228 12.78 -3.31 -7.29
C ALA A 228 11.92 -4.59 -7.36
N ILE A 229 11.02 -4.67 -8.36
CA ILE A 229 10.23 -5.86 -8.63
C ILE A 229 11.14 -7.04 -8.99
N ASP A 230 12.09 -6.83 -9.91
CA ASP A 230 13.07 -7.86 -10.29
C ASP A 230 13.93 -8.31 -9.09
N ALA A 231 14.22 -7.40 -8.16
CA ALA A 231 14.97 -7.68 -6.94
C ALA A 231 14.14 -8.38 -5.84
N GLY A 232 12.81 -8.39 -5.90
CA GLY A 232 11.96 -9.14 -4.97
C GLY A 232 10.78 -8.39 -4.34
N ILE A 233 10.48 -7.17 -4.76
CA ILE A 233 9.23 -6.50 -4.34
C ILE A 233 8.04 -7.13 -5.05
N SER A 234 7.00 -7.52 -4.28
CA SER A 234 5.80 -8.21 -4.79
C SER A 234 4.52 -7.41 -4.59
N VAL A 235 4.53 -6.40 -3.71
CA VAL A 235 3.40 -5.49 -3.48
C VAL A 235 3.92 -4.06 -3.41
N ILE A 236 3.22 -3.11 -4.02
CA ILE A 236 3.65 -1.70 -4.08
C ILE A 236 2.50 -0.79 -3.63
N HIS A 237 2.75 0.04 -2.62
CA HIS A 237 1.76 0.98 -2.08
C HIS A 237 1.86 2.33 -2.79
N ILE A 238 0.73 2.78 -3.34
CA ILE A 238 0.57 4.04 -4.06
C ILE A 238 -0.56 4.85 -3.43
N SER A 239 -0.28 6.10 -3.08
CA SER A 239 -1.26 6.97 -2.41
C SER A 239 -1.15 8.43 -2.85
N THR A 240 0.02 9.04 -2.72
CA THR A 240 0.20 10.49 -2.95
C THR A 240 -0.13 10.90 -4.37
N GLU A 241 0.32 10.15 -5.38
CA GLU A 241 0.11 10.53 -6.79
C GLU A 241 -1.36 10.46 -7.20
N ILE A 242 -2.12 9.45 -6.73
CA ILE A 242 -3.54 9.32 -7.03
C ILE A 242 -4.37 10.38 -6.31
N ARG A 243 -4.02 10.74 -5.06
CA ARG A 243 -4.64 11.89 -4.35
C ARG A 243 -4.36 13.21 -5.06
N ALA A 244 -3.15 13.40 -5.57
CA ALA A 244 -2.76 14.63 -6.26
C ALA A 244 -3.59 14.84 -7.54
N VAL A 245 -3.72 13.82 -8.38
CA VAL A 245 -4.51 13.94 -9.61
C VAL A 245 -6.01 13.99 -9.36
N TYR A 246 -6.49 13.31 -8.32
CA TYR A 246 -7.88 13.41 -7.88
C TYR A 246 -8.22 14.84 -7.47
N LYS A 247 -7.44 15.43 -6.56
CA LYS A 247 -7.60 16.82 -6.12
C LYS A 247 -7.54 17.81 -7.28
N ASN A 248 -6.58 17.64 -8.19
CA ASN A 248 -6.44 18.53 -9.35
C ASN A 248 -7.62 18.40 -10.31
N GLY A 249 -8.13 17.19 -10.53
CA GLY A 249 -9.33 16.98 -11.37
C GLY A 249 -10.55 17.71 -10.82
N ILE A 250 -10.81 17.60 -9.50
CA ILE A 250 -11.91 18.35 -8.85
C ILE A 250 -11.69 19.86 -9.00
N LYS A 251 -10.46 20.33 -8.74
CA LYS A 251 -10.12 21.76 -8.84
C LYS A 251 -10.41 22.30 -10.24
N THR A 252 -9.97 21.58 -11.28
CA THR A 252 -10.19 22.00 -12.67
C THR A 252 -11.68 22.04 -13.00
N ALA A 253 -12.43 20.98 -12.67
CA ALA A 253 -13.87 20.91 -12.96
C ALA A 253 -14.65 22.08 -12.33
N LEU A 254 -14.35 22.42 -11.07
CA LEU A 254 -14.98 23.54 -10.37
C LEU A 254 -14.59 24.93 -10.92
N GLN A 255 -13.47 25.01 -11.65
CA GLN A 255 -13.04 26.25 -12.33
C GLN A 255 -13.66 26.39 -13.72
N GLU A 256 -13.95 25.27 -14.39
CA GLU A 256 -14.53 25.23 -15.74
C GLU A 256 -16.05 25.44 -15.73
N ASP A 257 -16.75 24.89 -14.73
CA ASP A 257 -18.19 25.09 -14.54
C ASP A 257 -18.49 25.49 -13.09
N THR A 258 -18.63 26.80 -12.87
CA THR A 258 -18.86 27.35 -11.52
C THR A 258 -20.29 27.19 -11.02
N ASP A 259 -21.23 26.85 -11.92
CA ASP A 259 -22.64 26.67 -11.58
C ASP A 259 -22.98 25.21 -11.29
N GLU A 260 -22.09 24.27 -11.63
CA GLU A 260 -22.26 22.84 -11.34
C GLU A 260 -22.10 22.56 -9.83
N ILE A 261 -23.19 22.09 -9.22
CA ILE A 261 -23.26 21.80 -7.78
C ILE A 261 -23.35 20.30 -7.48
N ALA A 262 -23.58 19.45 -8.47
CA ALA A 262 -23.77 18.02 -8.26
C ALA A 262 -22.41 17.28 -8.21
N PRO A 263 -22.04 16.65 -7.07
CA PRO A 263 -20.71 16.07 -6.89
C PRO A 263 -20.27 15.09 -7.95
N TYR A 264 -21.14 14.15 -8.33
CA TYR A 264 -20.82 13.14 -9.33
C TYR A 264 -20.51 13.71 -10.72
N ARG A 265 -20.87 14.98 -11.00
CA ARG A 265 -20.57 15.65 -12.27
C ARG A 265 -19.19 16.29 -12.22
N TYR A 266 -18.91 17.12 -11.21
CA TYR A 266 -17.60 17.76 -11.08
C TYR A 266 -16.49 16.81 -10.60
N MET A 267 -16.82 15.62 -10.07
CA MET A 267 -15.83 14.58 -9.72
C MET A 267 -15.47 13.66 -10.89
N LYS A 268 -16.18 13.72 -12.03
CA LYS A 268 -16.00 12.79 -13.15
C LYS A 268 -14.56 12.73 -13.65
N ASP A 269 -13.95 13.89 -13.87
CA ASP A 269 -12.58 13.97 -14.38
C ASP A 269 -11.55 13.60 -13.32
N ALA A 270 -11.84 13.86 -12.05
CA ALA A 270 -11.02 13.40 -10.93
C ALA A 270 -10.96 11.87 -10.89
N VAL A 271 -12.10 11.18 -11.02
CA VAL A 271 -12.17 9.72 -11.08
C VAL A 271 -11.43 9.18 -12.31
N HIS A 272 -11.61 9.81 -13.47
CA HIS A 272 -10.92 9.40 -14.70
C HIS A 272 -9.39 9.57 -14.60
N ASN A 273 -8.92 10.64 -13.95
CA ASN A 273 -7.50 10.85 -13.74
C ASN A 273 -6.87 9.81 -12.82
N VAL A 274 -7.59 9.40 -11.77
CA VAL A 274 -7.19 8.26 -10.91
C VAL A 274 -7.11 6.98 -11.73
N GLU A 275 -8.14 6.67 -12.51
CA GLU A 275 -8.16 5.48 -13.39
C GLU A 275 -6.93 5.43 -14.30
N LYS A 276 -6.59 6.56 -14.94
CA LYS A 276 -5.45 6.66 -15.86
C LYS A 276 -4.12 6.37 -15.17
N ILE A 277 -3.84 6.95 -14.00
CA ILE A 277 -2.59 6.70 -13.27
C ILE A 277 -2.53 5.26 -12.77
N VAL A 278 -3.62 4.76 -12.17
CA VAL A 278 -3.67 3.37 -11.68
C VAL A 278 -3.42 2.39 -12.82
N LYS A 279 -4.01 2.63 -13.99
CA LYS A 279 -3.77 1.80 -15.19
C LYS A 279 -2.29 1.78 -15.58
N GLN A 280 -1.63 2.94 -15.59
CA GLN A 280 -0.20 3.04 -15.91
C GLN A 280 0.66 2.26 -14.90
N ARG A 281 0.37 2.39 -13.60
CA ARG A 281 1.08 1.65 -12.55
C ARG A 281 0.87 0.15 -12.65
N LEU A 282 -0.36 -0.30 -12.85
CA LEU A 282 -0.66 -1.72 -13.03
C LEU A 282 0.05 -2.32 -14.24
N MET A 283 0.08 -1.61 -15.37
CA MET A 283 0.83 -2.00 -16.57
C MET A 283 2.33 -2.14 -16.29
N LEU A 284 2.92 -1.13 -15.64
CA LEU A 284 4.33 -1.14 -15.25
C LEU A 284 4.66 -2.31 -14.31
N PHE A 285 3.85 -2.53 -13.27
CA PHE A 285 4.08 -3.58 -12.28
C PHE A 285 3.91 -5.00 -12.84
N ASN A 286 3.19 -5.12 -13.96
CA ASN A 286 2.89 -6.39 -14.61
C ASN A 286 3.65 -6.61 -15.93
N LYS A 287 4.55 -5.69 -16.32
CA LYS A 287 5.35 -5.78 -17.55
C LYS A 287 4.48 -5.90 -18.82
N THR A 288 3.35 -5.18 -18.87
CA THR A 288 2.38 -5.20 -19.99
C THR A 288 2.14 -3.84 -20.60
#